data_AF-A0A8J6LKC7-F1
#
_entry.id   AF-A0A8J6LKC7-F1
#
_cell.length_a   1.000
_cell.length_b   1.000
_cell.length_c   1.000
_cell.angle_alpha   90.00
_cell.angle_beta   90.00
_cell.angle_gamma   90.00
#
_symmetry.space_group_name_H-M   'P 1'
#
loop_
_entity.id
_entity.type
_entity.pdbx_description
1 polymer ?
#
loop_
_entity_poly.entity_id
_entity_poly.type
_entity_poly.pdbx_seq_one_letter_code
_entity_poly.pdbx_strand_id
1 'polypeptide(L)'
;MSVTRRMNRAHGTLPGAPDPGHGIGTVAPRANLLRVRNKTVTRRGVLAVLTGISIAGLTGCGSFESFEDDQRSDPGPHPLAEHLRASTELALAYEASFAAEPGLIEKYSVVRDNHWAHADALATATRQPRPSRTLIRVNTGTRDSLLHAERVAAQRAYDATLTLPGTYTALLGSIAASRATHVDVLS
;
A
#
# COMPACT_ATOMS: atom_id res chain seq x y z
N MET A 1 52.04 -5.68 -23.14
CA MET A 1 51.53 -5.42 -24.51
C MET A 1 50.57 -4.25 -24.43
N SER A 2 51.01 -3.10 -24.91
CA SER A 2 50.26 -1.84 -24.98
C SER A 2 49.38 -1.82 -26.21
N VAL A 3 48.11 -1.43 -26.10
CA VAL A 3 47.40 -0.69 -27.15
C VAL A 3 46.44 0.32 -26.49
N THR A 4 46.66 1.57 -26.89
CA THR A 4 46.00 2.83 -26.56
C THR A 4 44.72 3.05 -27.40
N ARG A 5 43.92 4.06 -27.00
CA ARG A 5 43.32 5.15 -27.84
C ARG A 5 41.82 5.33 -27.55
N ARG A 6 41.38 6.36 -26.81
CA ARG A 6 41.27 7.83 -27.08
C ARG A 6 39.87 8.22 -27.57
N MET A 7 39.18 8.95 -26.70
CA MET A 7 38.25 10.09 -26.88
C MET A 7 37.40 10.19 -28.15
N ASN A 8 36.11 10.49 -27.96
CA ASN A 8 35.52 11.56 -28.75
C ASN A 8 34.57 12.46 -27.93
N ARG A 9 34.77 13.77 -28.13
CA ARG A 9 34.11 14.92 -27.50
C ARG A 9 33.50 15.74 -28.62
N ALA A 10 32.22 16.09 -28.52
CA ALA A 10 31.60 17.22 -29.23
C ALA A 10 30.36 17.62 -28.40
N HIS A 11 30.29 18.78 -27.74
CA HIS A 11 30.17 20.18 -28.19
C HIS A 11 28.86 20.53 -28.90
N GLY A 12 28.10 21.41 -28.22
CA GLY A 12 27.12 22.37 -28.78
C GLY A 12 25.70 22.16 -28.25
N THR A 13 24.85 23.14 -27.93
CA THR A 13 24.88 24.61 -27.90
C THR A 13 23.55 25.03 -27.23
N LEU A 14 23.56 25.80 -26.13
CA LEU A 14 22.46 26.72 -25.75
C LEU A 14 22.72 28.06 -26.49
N PRO A 15 21.80 29.02 -26.69
CA PRO A 15 20.54 29.31 -25.96
C PRO A 15 19.35 29.77 -26.86
N GLY A 16 18.17 30.01 -26.27
CA GLY A 16 17.08 30.67 -27.01
C GLY A 16 15.81 30.94 -26.19
N ALA A 17 15.81 32.04 -25.43
CA ALA A 17 14.59 32.81 -25.10
C ALA A 17 14.75 34.16 -25.81
N PRO A 18 13.70 34.69 -26.47
CA PRO A 18 12.85 35.68 -25.78
C PRO A 18 11.38 35.69 -26.25
N ASP A 19 10.46 36.17 -25.40
CA ASP A 19 9.79 37.48 -25.56
C ASP A 19 8.54 37.60 -24.65
N PRO A 20 8.47 38.61 -23.78
CA PRO A 20 7.26 38.98 -23.05
C PRO A 20 6.45 40.06 -23.81
N GLY A 21 5.23 39.74 -24.23
CA GLY A 21 4.41 40.76 -24.88
C GLY A 21 2.92 40.43 -25.09
N HIS A 22 2.10 41.20 -24.36
CA HIS A 22 0.78 41.70 -24.76
C HIS A 22 -0.43 40.75 -24.81
N GLY A 23 -1.37 41.00 -23.89
CA GLY A 23 -2.74 40.49 -23.96
C GLY A 23 -3.58 40.87 -22.75
N ILE A 24 -3.82 42.16 -22.55
CA ILE A 24 -4.71 42.70 -21.52
C ILE A 24 -6.15 42.37 -21.94
N GLY A 25 -6.75 41.37 -21.29
CA GLY A 25 -8.14 40.96 -21.47
C GLY A 25 -8.87 40.99 -20.13
N THR A 26 -9.33 42.18 -19.74
CA THR A 26 -10.19 42.39 -18.58
C THR A 26 -11.56 41.78 -18.83
N VAL A 27 -11.81 40.57 -18.32
CA VAL A 27 -13.15 39.98 -18.25
C VAL A 27 -13.64 40.11 -16.81
N ALA A 28 -14.60 41.01 -16.62
CA ALA A 28 -15.29 41.21 -15.35
C ALA A 28 -16.01 39.92 -14.91
N PRO A 29 -15.82 39.44 -13.67
CA PRO A 29 -16.70 38.41 -13.12
C PRO A 29 -18.04 39.06 -12.79
N ARG A 30 -19.07 38.66 -13.54
CA ARG A 30 -20.47 38.87 -13.18
C ARG A 30 -20.71 38.29 -11.79
N ALA A 31 -21.05 39.16 -10.85
CA ALA A 31 -21.58 38.80 -9.55
C ALA A 31 -22.83 37.94 -9.74
N ASN A 32 -22.70 36.63 -9.52
CA ASN A 32 -23.84 35.75 -9.36
C ASN A 32 -23.93 35.41 -7.87
N LEU A 33 -24.73 36.19 -7.15
CA LEU A 33 -25.08 35.98 -5.76
C LEU A 33 -25.94 34.72 -5.64
N LEU A 34 -25.31 33.55 -5.68
CA LEU A 34 -25.91 32.34 -5.15
C LEU A 34 -25.87 32.46 -3.62
N ARG A 35 -26.97 33.01 -3.10
CA ARG A 35 -27.33 33.01 -1.69
C ARG A 35 -27.42 31.55 -1.22
N VAL A 36 -26.30 31.00 -0.76
CA VAL A 36 -26.28 29.76 -0.01
C VAL A 36 -27.04 30.03 1.29
N ARG A 37 -28.26 29.49 1.39
CA ARG A 37 -29.02 29.45 2.64
C ARG A 37 -28.27 28.50 3.57
N ASN A 38 -27.44 29.06 4.44
CA ASN A 38 -26.81 28.34 5.54
C ASN A 38 -27.91 27.91 6.52
N LYS A 39 -28.52 26.74 6.29
CA LYS A 39 -29.32 26.06 7.31
C LYS A 39 -28.33 25.48 8.32
N THR A 40 -28.32 26.06 9.50
CA THR A 40 -27.64 25.55 10.70
C THR A 40 -28.09 24.11 10.95
N VAL A 41 -27.23 23.15 10.65
CA VAL A 41 -27.44 21.74 11.00
C VAL A 41 -27.09 21.60 12.48
N THR A 42 -28.12 21.49 13.31
CA THR A 42 -27.99 21.23 14.75
C THR A 42 -27.60 19.77 14.98
N ARG A 43 -26.57 19.54 15.81
CA ARG A 43 -25.93 18.24 16.09
C ARG A 43 -26.77 17.23 16.89
N ARG A 44 -28.10 17.28 16.81
CA ARG A 44 -29.03 16.50 17.66
C ARG A 44 -30.14 15.77 16.89
N GLY A 45 -29.88 15.35 15.65
CA GLY A 45 -30.92 14.75 14.81
C GLY A 45 -30.45 13.76 13.75
N VAL A 46 -29.38 12.99 13.98
CA VAL A 46 -28.96 11.90 13.07
C VAL A 46 -28.76 10.60 13.84
N LEU A 47 -29.79 10.21 14.61
CA LEU A 47 -29.92 8.87 15.18
C LEU A 47 -31.41 8.50 15.12
N ALA A 48 -31.92 8.30 13.91
CA ALA A 48 -33.16 7.57 13.67
C ALA A 48 -33.26 7.24 12.18
N VAL A 49 -33.72 6.02 11.89
CA VAL A 49 -34.13 5.50 10.57
C VAL A 49 -33.01 4.93 9.71
N LEU A 50 -32.67 3.65 9.95
CA LEU A 50 -32.56 2.63 8.90
C LEU A 50 -33.02 1.28 9.46
N THR A 51 -34.30 1.22 9.88
CA THR A 51 -35.05 -0.02 10.00
C THR A 51 -35.26 -0.63 8.62
N GLY A 52 -35.06 -1.93 8.51
CA GLY A 52 -34.91 -2.69 7.27
C GLY A 52 -36.01 -2.51 6.22
N ILE A 53 -35.56 -2.52 4.97
CA ILE A 53 -36.39 -2.82 3.81
C ILE A 53 -35.68 -3.97 3.09
N SER A 54 -36.23 -5.17 3.28
CA SER A 54 -35.91 -6.35 2.48
C SER A 54 -36.37 -6.09 1.04
N ILE A 55 -35.42 -5.89 0.13
CA ILE A 55 -35.69 -5.92 -1.30
C ILE A 55 -35.39 -7.33 -1.77
N ALA A 56 -36.45 -8.10 -1.98
CA ALA A 56 -36.39 -9.38 -2.65
C ALA A 56 -35.96 -9.18 -4.12
N GLY A 57 -34.96 -9.97 -4.54
CA GLY A 57 -34.77 -10.46 -5.90
C GLY A 57 -34.46 -9.44 -7.01
N LEU A 58 -33.23 -9.48 -7.53
CA LEU A 58 -32.90 -10.19 -8.79
C LEU A 58 -31.43 -9.95 -9.18
N THR A 59 -30.83 -11.02 -9.72
CA THR A 59 -29.49 -11.15 -10.34
C THR A 59 -28.32 -11.51 -9.42
N GLY A 60 -27.62 -12.57 -9.81
CA GLY A 60 -26.83 -13.44 -8.95
C GLY A 60 -25.56 -12.82 -8.38
N CYS A 61 -25.43 -12.92 -7.07
CA CYS A 61 -24.18 -13.06 -6.33
C CYS A 61 -24.47 -14.07 -5.22
N GLY A 62 -23.58 -15.05 -5.06
CA GLY A 62 -23.79 -16.24 -4.24
C GLY A 62 -24.36 -15.94 -2.85
N SER A 63 -25.28 -16.79 -2.43
CA SER A 63 -25.86 -16.82 -1.08
C SER A 63 -24.77 -16.68 -0.04
N PHE A 64 -24.87 -15.65 0.82
CA PHE A 64 -24.28 -15.69 2.15
C PHE A 64 -25.07 -16.73 2.93
N GLU A 65 -24.75 -18.01 2.71
CA GLU A 65 -25.06 -19.01 3.72
C GLU A 65 -24.30 -18.59 4.98
N SER A 66 -25.04 -18.44 6.06
CA SER A 66 -24.47 -18.37 7.40
C SER A 66 -23.59 -19.61 7.58
N PHE A 67 -22.29 -19.44 7.39
CA PHE A 67 -21.30 -20.38 7.89
C PHE A 67 -21.30 -20.26 9.41
N GLU A 68 -22.33 -20.82 10.06
CA GLU A 68 -22.12 -21.56 11.29
C GLU A 68 -21.40 -22.86 10.88
N ASP A 69 -20.16 -22.70 10.38
CA ASP A 69 -19.27 -23.82 10.25
C ASP A 69 -18.74 -24.09 11.65
N ASP A 70 -19.16 -25.22 12.18
CA ASP A 70 -18.55 -25.99 13.27
C ASP A 70 -17.13 -26.40 12.84
N GLN A 71 -16.32 -25.41 12.49
CA GLN A 71 -14.93 -25.52 12.16
C GLN A 71 -14.25 -25.80 13.51
N ARG A 72 -14.24 -27.08 13.89
CA ARG A 72 -13.29 -27.62 14.88
C ARG A 72 -11.98 -26.92 14.60
N SER A 73 -11.56 -26.06 15.53
CA SER A 73 -10.27 -25.38 15.46
C SER A 73 -9.21 -26.45 15.24
N ASP A 74 -8.71 -26.54 14.00
CA ASP A 74 -7.51 -27.32 13.73
C ASP A 74 -6.44 -26.75 14.69
N PRO A 75 -5.79 -27.59 15.54
CA PRO A 75 -4.73 -27.12 16.43
C PRO A 75 -3.51 -26.55 15.69
N GLY A 76 -3.49 -26.62 14.35
CA GLY A 76 -2.49 -25.99 13.51
C GLY A 76 -2.40 -24.46 13.67
N PRO A 77 -1.25 -23.87 13.29
CA PRO A 77 -1.08 -22.42 13.29
C PRO A 77 -2.11 -21.74 12.38
N HIS A 78 -2.56 -20.55 12.77
CA HIS A 78 -3.51 -19.77 11.98
C HIS A 78 -3.01 -19.62 10.52
N PRO A 79 -3.86 -19.79 9.49
CA PRO A 79 -3.40 -19.78 8.09
C PRO A 79 -2.62 -18.52 7.66
N LEU A 80 -2.94 -17.38 8.27
CA LEU A 80 -2.25 -16.10 8.04
C LEU A 80 -0.97 -15.87 8.87
N ALA A 81 -0.59 -16.78 9.75
CA ALA A 81 0.52 -16.58 10.68
C ALA A 81 1.86 -16.36 9.94
N GLU A 82 2.11 -17.08 8.84
CA GLU A 82 3.33 -16.88 8.05
C GLU A 82 3.37 -15.48 7.42
N HIS A 83 2.26 -15.00 6.88
CA HIS A 83 2.19 -13.68 6.25
C HIS A 83 2.37 -12.54 7.25
N LEU A 84 1.87 -12.72 8.48
CA LEU A 84 2.08 -11.76 9.56
C LEU A 84 3.57 -11.67 9.93
N ARG A 85 4.21 -12.83 10.13
CA ARG A 85 5.64 -12.92 10.39
C ARG A 85 6.46 -12.28 9.27
N ALA A 86 6.21 -12.65 8.02
CA ALA A 86 6.93 -12.14 6.86
C ALA A 86 6.78 -10.62 6.68
N SER A 87 5.59 -10.06 6.93
CA SER A 87 5.36 -8.60 6.86
C SER A 87 6.12 -7.86 7.96
N THR A 88 6.18 -8.43 9.16
CA THR A 88 6.96 -7.88 10.28
C THR A 88 8.46 -7.94 10.00
N GLU A 89 8.96 -9.07 9.51
CA GLU A 89 10.37 -9.25 9.16
C GLU A 89 10.83 -8.28 8.08
N LEU A 90 10.01 -8.04 7.05
CA LEU A 90 10.33 -7.06 6.01
C LEU A 90 10.33 -5.63 6.54
N ALA A 91 9.35 -5.24 7.36
CA ALA A 91 9.34 -3.92 7.97
C ALA A 91 10.61 -3.69 8.81
N LEU A 92 11.00 -4.69 9.60
CA LEU A 92 12.24 -4.65 10.39
C LEU A 92 13.51 -4.66 9.52
N ALA A 93 13.50 -5.37 8.38
CA ALA A 93 14.62 -5.35 7.44
C ALA A 93 14.80 -3.96 6.81
N TYR A 94 13.72 -3.25 6.51
CA TYR A 94 13.78 -1.85 6.08
C TYR A 94 14.38 -0.95 7.17
N GLU A 95 13.91 -1.06 8.41
CA GLU A 95 14.45 -0.28 9.54
C GLU A 95 15.95 -0.54 9.74
N ALA A 96 16.39 -1.81 9.66
CA ALA A 96 17.80 -2.16 9.75
C ALA A 96 18.62 -1.60 8.58
N SER A 97 18.05 -1.60 7.36
CA SER A 97 18.70 -1.05 6.17
C SER A 97 18.79 0.48 6.24
N PHE A 98 17.78 1.16 6.80
CA PHE A 98 17.79 2.60 7.04
C PHE A 98 18.83 3.01 8.08
N ALA A 99 19.03 2.19 9.12
CA ALA A 99 20.08 2.42 10.10
C ALA A 99 21.49 2.27 9.50
N ALA A 100 21.66 1.36 8.54
CA ALA A 100 22.94 1.13 7.85
C ALA A 100 23.20 2.16 6.73
N GLU A 101 22.17 2.54 5.98
CA GLU A 101 22.24 3.47 4.86
C GLU A 101 21.08 4.48 4.92
N PRO A 102 21.26 5.60 5.67
CA PRO A 102 20.19 6.59 5.87
C PRO A 102 19.62 7.21 4.59
N GLY A 103 20.39 7.23 3.50
CA GLY A 103 19.95 7.71 2.18
C GLY A 103 18.81 6.90 1.56
N LEU A 104 18.51 5.71 2.09
CA LEU A 104 17.39 4.88 1.66
C LEU A 104 16.03 5.36 2.22
N ILE A 105 16.04 6.12 3.33
CA ILE A 105 14.82 6.54 4.04
C ILE A 105 13.92 7.38 3.12
N GLU A 106 14.49 8.36 2.42
CA GLU A 106 13.72 9.26 1.53
C GLU A 106 13.03 8.49 0.40
N LYS A 107 13.64 7.39 -0.05
CA LYS A 107 13.14 6.60 -1.18
C LYS A 107 12.10 5.55 -0.76
N TYR A 108 12.31 4.91 0.40
CA TYR A 108 11.61 3.68 0.72
C TYR A 108 10.83 3.71 2.05
N SER A 109 10.78 4.85 2.75
CA SER A 109 10.00 4.99 3.99
C SER A 109 8.53 4.59 3.82
N VAL A 110 7.91 4.95 2.69
CA VAL A 110 6.52 4.56 2.37
C VAL A 110 6.37 3.04 2.22
N VAL A 111 7.36 2.35 1.62
CA VAL A 111 7.34 0.88 1.50
C VAL A 111 7.42 0.23 2.88
N ARG A 112 8.32 0.72 3.74
CA ARG A 112 8.43 0.31 5.14
C ARG A 112 7.12 0.51 5.90
N ASP A 113 6.49 1.67 5.74
CA ASP A 113 5.21 1.99 6.39
C ASP A 113 4.08 1.05 5.94
N ASN A 114 4.04 0.73 4.64
CA ASN A 114 3.07 -0.23 4.11
C ASN A 114 3.25 -1.62 4.72
N HIS A 115 4.48 -2.09 4.95
CA HIS A 115 4.69 -3.38 5.64
C HIS A 115 4.20 -3.36 7.08
N TRP A 116 4.38 -2.26 7.80
CA TRP A 116 3.79 -2.12 9.13
C TRP A 116 2.26 -2.13 9.08
N ALA A 117 1.66 -1.45 8.09
CA ALA A 117 0.22 -1.46 7.89
C ALA A 117 -0.31 -2.88 7.55
N HIS A 118 0.38 -3.62 6.68
CA HIS A 118 0.06 -5.01 6.38
C HIS A 118 0.14 -5.90 7.62
N ALA A 119 1.20 -5.76 8.42
CA ALA A 119 1.39 -6.53 9.63
C ALA A 119 0.31 -6.23 10.69
N ASP A 120 -0.08 -4.97 10.86
CA ASP A 120 -1.19 -4.58 11.73
C ASP A 120 -2.55 -5.16 11.26
N ALA A 121 -2.82 -5.12 9.96
CA ALA A 121 -4.04 -5.69 9.37
C ALA A 121 -4.10 -7.21 9.57
N LEU A 122 -2.98 -7.91 9.38
CA LEU A 122 -2.87 -9.36 9.59
C LEU A 122 -2.98 -9.73 11.07
N ALA A 123 -2.38 -8.96 11.98
CA ALA A 123 -2.54 -9.16 13.42
C ALA A 123 -4.01 -9.02 13.85
N THR A 124 -4.71 -8.02 13.29
CA THR A 124 -6.15 -7.83 13.51
C THR A 124 -6.96 -9.03 13.01
N ALA A 125 -6.71 -9.49 11.78
CA ALA A 125 -7.40 -10.63 11.18
C ALA A 125 -7.16 -11.95 11.94
N THR A 126 -5.98 -12.11 12.54
CA THR A 126 -5.61 -13.30 13.33
C THR A 126 -5.92 -13.18 14.82
N ARG A 127 -6.47 -12.04 15.27
CA ARG A 127 -6.66 -11.70 16.69
C ARG A 127 -5.38 -11.84 17.53
N GLN A 128 -4.24 -11.54 16.93
CA GLN A 128 -2.94 -11.52 17.60
C GLN A 128 -2.56 -10.11 18.06
N PRO A 129 -1.67 -9.97 19.06
CA PRO A 129 -1.13 -8.68 19.45
C PRO A 129 -0.47 -7.96 18.26
N ARG A 130 -0.48 -6.63 18.29
CA ARG A 130 0.24 -5.84 17.27
C ARG A 130 1.74 -6.18 17.31
N PRO A 131 2.39 -6.30 16.16
CA PRO A 131 3.81 -6.60 16.09
C PRO A 131 4.67 -5.56 16.80
N SER A 132 5.73 -6.02 17.47
CA SER A 132 6.76 -5.13 18.00
C SER A 132 7.58 -4.52 16.88
N ARG A 133 7.86 -3.22 16.98
CA ARG A 133 8.73 -2.48 16.05
C ARG A 133 10.18 -2.39 16.52
N THR A 134 10.51 -3.11 17.60
CA THR A 134 11.87 -3.15 18.11
C THR A 134 12.75 -3.98 17.19
N LEU A 135 13.88 -3.40 16.76
CA LEU A 135 14.91 -4.12 16.03
C LEU A 135 15.57 -5.18 16.93
N ILE A 136 15.21 -6.44 16.74
CA ILE A 136 15.88 -7.57 17.39
C ILE A 136 16.70 -8.28 16.31
N ARG A 137 18.02 -8.02 16.30
CA ARG A 137 19.04 -8.67 15.46
C ARG A 137 18.50 -9.08 14.08
N VAL A 138 18.35 -8.10 13.21
CA VAL A 138 17.91 -8.30 11.82
C VAL A 138 19.13 -8.13 10.94
N ASN A 139 19.26 -8.97 9.91
CA ASN A 139 20.30 -8.75 8.92
C ASN A 139 20.02 -7.44 8.20
N THR A 140 20.96 -6.50 8.27
CA THR A 140 20.93 -5.28 7.47
C THR A 140 20.94 -5.67 6.01
N GLY A 141 19.97 -5.16 5.24
CA GLY A 141 19.84 -5.46 3.83
C GLY A 141 20.46 -4.37 2.95
N THR A 142 21.16 -4.78 1.89
CA THR A 142 21.35 -3.90 0.73
C THR A 142 20.02 -3.74 -0.01
N ARG A 143 19.89 -2.72 -0.88
CA ARG A 143 18.75 -2.60 -1.81
C ARG A 143 18.44 -3.92 -2.52
N ASP A 144 19.45 -4.62 -3.03
CA ASP A 144 19.26 -5.88 -3.77
C ASP A 144 18.68 -6.99 -2.89
N SER A 145 19.09 -7.05 -1.62
CA SER A 145 18.53 -8.02 -0.68
C SER A 145 17.07 -7.71 -0.32
N LEU A 146 16.72 -6.41 -0.20
CA LEU A 146 15.33 -5.98 -0.02
C LEU A 146 14.49 -6.34 -1.25
N LEU A 147 14.98 -6.04 -2.45
CA LEU A 147 14.32 -6.41 -3.71
C LEU A 147 14.08 -7.93 -3.81
N HIS A 148 15.07 -8.74 -3.45
CA HIS A 148 14.92 -10.19 -3.42
C HIS A 148 13.83 -10.63 -2.42
N ALA A 149 13.87 -10.10 -1.21
CA ALA A 149 12.90 -10.43 -0.16
C ALA A 149 11.47 -10.03 -0.58
N GLU A 150 11.30 -8.88 -1.24
CA GLU A 150 10.01 -8.42 -1.74
C GLU A 150 9.45 -9.30 -2.84
N ARG A 151 10.28 -9.74 -3.79
CA ARG A 151 9.87 -10.70 -4.83
C ARG A 151 9.37 -12.01 -4.24
N VAL A 152 10.13 -12.57 -3.30
CA VAL A 152 9.75 -13.82 -2.61
C VAL A 152 8.43 -13.64 -1.88
N ALA A 153 8.25 -12.53 -1.15
CA ALA A 153 7.06 -12.32 -0.36
C ALA A 153 5.83 -11.93 -1.20
N ALA A 154 6.00 -11.22 -2.32
CA ALA A 154 4.95 -10.95 -3.30
C ALA A 154 4.41 -12.25 -3.89
N GLN A 155 5.31 -13.15 -4.32
CA GLN A 155 4.92 -14.45 -4.87
C GLN A 155 4.17 -15.29 -3.83
N ARG A 156 4.69 -15.39 -2.60
CA ARG A 156 4.00 -16.15 -1.52
C ARG A 156 2.62 -15.59 -1.22
N ALA A 157 2.47 -14.26 -1.18
CA ALA A 157 1.17 -13.64 -0.96
C ALA A 157 0.20 -13.97 -2.11
N TYR A 158 0.66 -13.93 -3.36
CA TYR A 158 -0.12 -14.33 -4.52
C TYR A 158 -0.55 -15.80 -4.44
N ASP A 159 0.38 -16.73 -4.18
CA ASP A 159 0.06 -18.16 -4.09
C ASP A 159 -0.96 -18.45 -2.96
N ALA A 160 -0.85 -17.72 -1.85
CA ALA A 160 -1.80 -17.82 -0.75
C ALA A 160 -3.21 -17.34 -1.12
N THR A 161 -3.34 -16.35 -2.01
CA THR A 161 -4.67 -15.91 -2.49
C THR A 161 -5.40 -17.01 -3.26
N LEU A 162 -4.65 -17.90 -3.91
CA LEU A 162 -5.20 -18.98 -4.72
C LEU A 162 -5.57 -20.23 -3.90
N THR A 163 -5.01 -20.35 -2.70
CA THR A 163 -5.05 -21.60 -1.90
C THR A 163 -5.80 -21.46 -0.59
N LEU A 164 -5.87 -20.26 0.00
CA LEU A 164 -6.53 -20.05 1.29
C LEU A 164 -8.04 -19.81 1.15
N PRO A 165 -8.82 -20.02 2.25
CA PRO A 165 -10.26 -19.76 2.26
C PRO A 165 -10.63 -18.33 1.84
N GLY A 166 -11.79 -18.20 1.18
CA GLY A 166 -12.28 -16.94 0.61
C GLY A 166 -12.33 -15.75 1.58
N THR A 167 -12.52 -16.02 2.88
CA THR A 167 -12.54 -15.03 3.97
C THR A 167 -11.27 -14.18 4.03
N TYR A 168 -10.12 -14.70 3.58
CA TYR A 168 -8.84 -13.99 3.62
C TYR A 168 -8.33 -13.53 2.25
N THR A 169 -8.93 -14.01 1.16
CA THR A 169 -8.45 -13.76 -0.22
C THR A 169 -8.40 -12.27 -0.55
N ALA A 170 -9.40 -11.49 -0.13
CA ALA A 170 -9.40 -10.04 -0.38
C ALA A 170 -8.23 -9.33 0.33
N LEU A 171 -7.96 -9.67 1.59
CA LEU A 171 -6.85 -9.10 2.35
C LEU A 171 -5.51 -9.49 1.72
N LEU A 172 -5.30 -10.77 1.43
CA LEU A 172 -4.06 -11.25 0.84
C LEU A 172 -3.86 -10.76 -0.59
N GLY A 173 -4.93 -10.59 -1.37
CA GLY A 173 -4.87 -10.05 -2.74
C GLY A 173 -4.41 -8.60 -2.75
N SER A 174 -4.93 -7.79 -1.82
CA SER A 174 -4.46 -6.41 -1.64
C SER A 174 -2.98 -6.36 -1.23
N ILE A 175 -2.57 -7.22 -0.30
CA ILE A 175 -1.17 -7.31 0.13
C ILE A 175 -0.27 -7.77 -1.02
N ALA A 176 -0.67 -8.77 -1.80
CA ALA A 176 0.08 -9.27 -2.95
C ALA A 176 0.25 -8.18 -4.02
N ALA A 177 -0.83 -7.46 -4.35
CA ALA A 177 -0.78 -6.35 -5.28
C ALA A 177 0.15 -5.22 -4.79
N SER A 178 0.07 -4.86 -3.51
CA SER A 178 0.94 -3.83 -2.96
C SER A 178 2.40 -4.26 -2.91
N ARG A 179 2.70 -5.55 -2.68
CA ARG A 179 4.08 -6.07 -2.73
C ARG A 179 4.64 -6.11 -4.14
N ALA A 180 3.79 -6.35 -5.15
CA ALA A 180 4.20 -6.22 -6.55
C ALA A 180 4.64 -4.79 -6.87
N THR A 181 3.90 -3.77 -6.40
CA THR A 181 4.31 -2.36 -6.60
C THR A 181 5.57 -2.01 -5.81
N HIS A 182 5.82 -2.64 -4.66
CA HIS A 182 7.08 -2.50 -3.93
C HIS A 182 8.27 -3.02 -4.74
N VAL A 183 8.12 -4.17 -5.41
CA VAL A 183 9.14 -4.72 -6.31
C VAL A 183 9.46 -3.73 -7.45
N ASP A 184 8.44 -3.08 -8.02
CA ASP A 184 8.64 -2.09 -9.08
C ASP A 184 9.40 -0.85 -8.57
N VAL A 185 9.08 -0.38 -7.36
CA VAL A 185 9.78 0.75 -6.72
C VAL A 185 11.26 0.44 -6.41
N LEU A 186 11.57 -0.82 -6.17
CA LEU A 186 12.92 -1.29 -5.85
C LEU A 186 13.72 -1.75 -7.07
N SER A 187 13.11 -1.86 -8.26
CA SER A 187 13.77 -2.29 -9.50
C SER A 187 14.48 -1.13 -10.19
#